data_AF-A0A8R2NUG2-F1
#
_entry.id   AF-A0A8R2NUG2-F1
#
_cell.length_a   1.000
_cell.length_b   1.000
_cell.length_c   1.000
_cell.angle_alpha   90.00
_cell.angle_beta   90.00
_cell.angle_gamma   90.00
#
_symmetry.space_group_name_H-M   'P 1'
#
loop_
_entity.id
_entity.type
_entity.pdbx_description
1 polymer ?
#
loop_
_entity_poly.entity_id
_entity_poly.type
_entity_poly.pdbx_seq_one_letter_code
_entity_poly.pdbx_strand_id
1 'polypeptide(L)' 'MVGPSTACVIGDSFYRFKAGDRFFYDILGQPGSFTPEQIKSLKKITLSHVMCTSSNLGHMQKETFRFVDHKWMSSIKV' A
#
# COMPACT_ATOMS: atom_id res chain seq x y z
N MET A 1 -12.87 5.55 10.37
CA MET A 1 -11.62 6.05 10.99
C MET A 1 -11.73 5.89 12.51
N VAL A 2 -10.60 5.75 13.22
CA VAL A 2 -10.58 5.46 14.68
C VAL A 2 -10.38 6.73 15.53
N GLY A 3 -10.66 6.65 16.83
CA GLY A 3 -10.44 7.74 17.78
C GLY A 3 -8.96 8.01 18.09
N PRO A 4 -8.63 9.13 18.76
CA PRO A 4 -7.24 9.60 18.96
C PRO A 4 -6.38 8.61 19.77
N SER A 5 -6.93 8.01 20.82
CA SER A 5 -6.19 7.03 21.63
C SER A 5 -5.83 5.78 20.80
N THR A 6 -6.78 5.25 20.04
CA THR A 6 -6.55 4.09 19.16
C THR A 6 -5.59 4.45 18.02
N ALA A 7 -5.69 5.65 17.46
CA ALA A 7 -4.77 6.14 16.44
C ALA A 7 -3.32 6.18 16.96
N CYS A 8 -3.12 6.63 18.21
CA CYS A 8 -1.81 6.62 18.86
C CYS A 8 -1.25 5.19 18.98
N VAL A 9 -2.05 4.25 19.51
CA VAL A 9 -1.63 2.85 19.68
C VAL A 9 -1.29 2.20 18.34
N ILE A 10 -2.12 2.40 17.32
CA ILE A 10 -1.88 1.88 15.96
C ILE A 10 -0.62 2.50 15.37
N GLY A 11 -0.46 3.82 15.44
CA GLY A 11 0.70 4.54 14.92
C GLY A 11 2.01 4.09 15.56
N ASP A 12 2.06 3.99 16.90
CA ASP A 12 3.21 3.48 17.63
C ASP A 12 3.55 2.04 17.23
N SER A 13 2.52 1.19 17.11
CA SER A 13 2.70 -0.20 16.71
C SER A 13 3.33 -0.31 15.32
N PHE A 14 2.78 0.37 14.31
CA PHE A 14 3.34 0.38 12.95
C PHE A 14 4.76 0.93 12.89
N TYR A 15 5.05 2.00 13.65
CA TYR A 15 6.41 2.55 13.74
C TYR A 15 7.38 1.51 14.30
N ARG A 16 7.05 0.88 15.42
CA ARG A 16 7.93 -0.09 16.10
C ARG A 16 8.15 -1.35 15.25
N PHE A 17 7.14 -1.82 14.51
CA PHE A 17 7.31 -2.93 13.58
C PHE A 17 8.24 -2.58 12.42
N LYS A 18 8.12 -1.38 11.86
CA LYS A 18 9.03 -0.94 10.80
C LYS A 18 10.47 -0.76 11.32
N ALA A 19 10.64 0.00 12.40
CA ALA A 19 11.95 0.36 12.92
C ALA A 19 12.69 -0.84 13.54
N GLY A 20 11.96 -1.81 14.10
CA GLY A 20 12.52 -3.00 14.74
C GLY A 20 12.88 -4.12 13.77
N ASP A 21 12.46 -4.05 12.51
CA ASP A 21 12.73 -5.10 11.53
C ASP A 21 14.01 -4.79 10.73
N ARG A 22 15.07 -5.55 11.01
CA ARG A 22 16.35 -5.45 10.30
C ARG A 22 16.21 -5.71 8.79
N PHE A 23 15.21 -6.47 8.38
CA PHE A 23 14.97 -6.86 6.99
C PHE A 23 13.86 -6.03 6.33
N PHE A 24 13.43 -4.93 6.96
CA PHE A 24 12.42 -4.08 6.37
C PHE A 24 12.88 -3.57 5.00
N TYR A 25 11.97 -3.57 4.01
CA TYR A 25 12.34 -3.52 2.59
C TYR A 25 13.09 -2.25 2.13
N ASP A 26 13.03 -1.16 2.89
CA ASP A 26 13.68 0.11 2.56
C ASP A 26 15.00 0.35 3.32
N ILE A 27 15.46 -0.62 4.11
CA ILE A 27 16.77 -0.57 4.77
C ILE A 27 17.87 -0.84 3.74
N LEU A 28 18.83 0.09 3.65
CA LEU A 28 19.97 0.03 2.74
C LEU A 28 21.26 -0.37 3.46
N GLY A 29 22.20 -0.95 2.71
CA GLY A 29 23.56 -1.22 3.19
C GLY A 29 23.70 -2.43 4.12
N GLN A 30 22.67 -3.27 4.25
CA GLN A 30 22.73 -4.52 5.01
C GLN A 30 22.83 -5.73 4.07
N PRO A 31 23.38 -6.87 4.55
CA PRO A 31 23.30 -8.12 3.80
C PRO A 31 21.83 -8.48 3.52
N GLY A 32 21.49 -8.64 2.24
CA GLY A 32 20.12 -8.90 1.78
C GLY A 32 19.26 -7.67 1.52
N SER A 33 19.79 -6.45 1.72
CA SER A 33 19.10 -5.22 1.29
C SER A 33 18.84 -5.21 -0.21
N PHE A 34 17.69 -4.69 -0.60
CA PHE A 34 17.40 -4.36 -1.99
C PHE A 34 18.31 -3.23 -2.50
N THR A 35 18.56 -3.19 -3.81
CA THR A 35 19.22 -2.05 -4.45
C THR A 35 18.29 -0.83 -4.49
N PRO A 36 18.82 0.40 -4.62
CA PRO A 36 18.00 1.60 -4.77
C PRO A 36 16.99 1.51 -5.95
N GLU A 37 17.39 0.88 -7.04
CA GLU A 37 16.56 0.66 -8.23
C GLU A 37 15.44 -0.34 -7.95
N GLN A 38 15.72 -1.41 -7.20
CA GLN A 38 14.72 -2.37 -6.77
C GLN A 38 13.69 -1.72 -5.84
N ILE A 39 14.12 -0.89 -4.87
CA ILE A 39 13.22 -0.13 -4.00
C ILE A 39 12.33 0.82 -4.82
N LYS A 40 12.89 1.49 -5.84
CA LYS A 40 12.12 2.36 -6.74
C LYS A 40 11.04 1.59 -7.48
N SER A 41 11.28 0.32 -7.81
CA SER A 41 10.27 -0.56 -8.41
C SER A 41 9.23 -1.03 -7.39
N LEU A 42 9.65 -1.46 -6.20
CA LEU A 42 8.76 -1.89 -5.12
C LEU A 42 7.79 -0.77 -4.69
N LYS A 43 8.26 0.48 -4.61
CA LYS A 43 7.42 1.65 -4.26
C LYS A 43 6.32 1.97 -5.28
N LYS A 44 6.35 1.39 -6.48
CA LYS A 44 5.28 1.54 -7.49
C LYS A 44 4.15 0.53 -7.32
N ILE A 45 4.36 -0.53 -6.53
CA ILE A 45 3.37 -1.59 -6.35
C ILE A 45 2.23 -1.07 -5.48
N THR A 46 1.00 -1.20 -5.97
CA THR A 46 -0.24 -0.90 -5.26
C THR A 46 -1.05 -2.18 -5.03
N LEU A 47 -2.00 -2.15 -4.09
CA LEU A 47 -2.90 -3.29 -3.88
C LEU A 47 -3.73 -3.60 -5.14
N SER A 48 -4.15 -2.56 -5.87
CA SER A 48 -4.82 -2.71 -7.16
C SER A 48 -3.97 -3.45 -8.19
N HIS A 49 -2.67 -3.12 -8.28
CA HIS A 49 -1.75 -3.82 -9.15
C HIS A 49 -1.66 -5.31 -8.79
N VAL A 50 -1.46 -5.63 -7.51
CA VAL A 50 -1.39 -7.03 -7.03
C VAL A 50 -2.65 -7.80 -7.44
N MET A 51 -3.82 -7.26 -7.13
CA MET A 51 -5.10 -7.89 -7.43
C MET A 51 -5.31 -8.10 -8.93
N CYS A 52 -5.01 -7.10 -9.78
CA CYS A 52 -5.09 -7.27 -11.24
C CYS A 52 -4.13 -8.33 -11.77
N THR A 53 -2.92 -8.45 -11.21
CA THR A 53 -1.95 -9.45 -11.66
C THR A 53 -2.25 -10.86 -11.18
N SER A 54 -2.93 -10.99 -10.04
CA SER A 54 -3.20 -12.29 -9.40
C SER A 54 -4.59 -12.85 -9.73
N SER A 55 -5.43 -12.13 -10.48
CA SER A 55 -6.81 -12.52 -10.77
C SER A 55 -7.21 -12.14 -12.20
N ASN A 56 -8.30 -12.74 -12.69
CA ASN A 56 -8.83 -12.45 -14.03
C ASN A 56 -9.83 -11.28 -14.00
N LEU A 57 -9.42 -10.14 -13.44
CA LEU A 57 -10.22 -8.92 -13.39
C LEU A 57 -9.96 -8.05 -14.61
N GLY A 58 -11.02 -7.68 -15.35
CA GLY A 58 -10.90 -6.77 -16.50
C GLY A 58 -10.70 -5.30 -16.12
N HIS A 59 -11.25 -4.89 -14.97
CA HIS A 59 -11.16 -3.51 -14.47
C HIS A 59 -11.09 -3.48 -12.95
N MET A 60 -10.30 -2.54 -12.40
CA MET A 60 -10.20 -2.33 -10.96
C MET A 60 -9.94 -0.86 -10.65
N GLN A 61 -10.49 -0.38 -9.54
CA GLN A 61 -10.21 0.96 -9.04
C GLN A 61 -8.74 1.07 -8.57
N LYS A 62 -8.05 2.13 -9.02
CA LYS A 62 -6.64 2.39 -8.71
C LYS A 62 -6.39 2.54 -7.21
N GLU A 63 -7.19 3.37 -6.55
CA GLU A 63 -7.09 3.68 -5.12
C GLU A 63 -8.01 2.75 -4.29
N THR A 64 -7.60 1.50 -4.08
CA THR A 64 -8.46 0.43 -3.54
C THR A 64 -9.01 0.71 -2.13
N PHE A 65 -8.34 1.55 -1.34
CA PHE A 65 -8.79 1.94 0.00
C PHE A 65 -9.77 3.12 0.00
N ARG A 66 -9.98 3.78 -1.14
CA ARG A 66 -11.00 4.82 -1.28
C ARG A 66 -12.35 4.17 -1.57
N PHE A 67 -13.39 4.72 -0.96
CA PHE A 67 -14.74 4.34 -1.32
C PHE A 67 -15.01 4.69 -2.78
N VAL A 68 -15.65 3.78 -3.50
CA VAL A 68 -16.07 4.03 -4.88
C VAL A 68 -17.46 4.66 -4.82
N ASP A 69 -17.57 5.95 -5.13
CA ASP A 69 -18.87 6.58 -5.22
C ASP A 69 -19.61 6.09 -6.47
N HIS A 70 -20.67 5.30 -6.27
CA HIS A 70 -21.52 4.81 -7.35
C HIS A 70 -22.24 5.94 -8.11
N LYS A 71 -22.45 7.12 -7.49
CA LYS A 71 -23.00 8.29 -8.19
C LYS A 71 -22.00 8.85 -9.21
N TRP A 72 -20.72 8.89 -8.86
CA TRP A 72 -19.65 9.33 -9.77
C TRP A 72 -19.50 8.36 -10.95
N MET A 73 -19.53 7.04 -10.70
CA MET A 73 -19.46 6.05 -11.78
C MET A 73 -20.67 6.07 -12.72
N SER A 74 -21.87 6.39 -12.21
CA SER A 74 -23.06 6.61 -13.05
C SER A 74 -22.92 7.83 -13.97
N SER A 75 -22.11 8.82 -13.60
CA SER A 75 -21.88 10.04 -14.38
C SER A 75 -20.81 9.89 -15.46
N ILE A 76 -20.02 8.79 -15.44
CA ILE A 76 -18.98 8.46 -16.44
C ILE A 76 -19.53 7.56 -17.56
N LYS A 77 -20.77 7.07 -17.43
CA LYS A 77 -21.50 6.49 -18.56
C LYS A 77 -21.96 7.62 -19.49
N VAL A 78 -21.03 8.11 -20.31
CA VAL A 78 -21.28 8.83 -21.57
C VAL A 78 -20.53 8.10 -22.67
#